data_AF-A0A9K3M286-F1
#
_entry.id   AF-A0A9K3M286-F1
#
_cell.length_a   1.000
_cell.length_b   1.000
_cell.length_c   1.000
_cell.angle_alpha   90.00
_cell.angle_beta   90.00
_cell.angle_gamma   90.00
#
_symmetry.space_group_name_H-M   'P 1'
#
loop_
_entity.id
_entity.type
_entity.pdbx_description
1 polymer ?
#
loop_
_entity_poly.entity_id
_entity_poly.type
_entity_poly.pdbx_seq_one_letter_code
_entity_poly.pdbx_strand_id
1 'polypeptide(L)'
;MTKVDTVDIAVDADALDEISRGMMLAELAITDNKKDTLKNVAKFNPWHEQALKHITGSKQRAHLPLKDILYEDMGELILDCEIDVRGITKGGHFLDTQGYVAHNNDYVVVAFRCTTSIFDWLTNLNTSSSAWEIDVDAPQGYSGICSSLDGLCFQGENYKPRVHTGFYNNFLATLPTIRKHVDRYLVSYERPRTLYIVGHSLGAGIANMTATYFLLHHDWTMLPQNLVAFTAGSPRSICQSMKKVVDDKRQEYGEKNVRFYRLVKGKDAVTTVPPKLLGFVHMVEPTVITDEGGIVLRLKEVDAETNVMDLVTIQKDQICQKYLTSSGNKSLESEMKSDMDEETDEESDDEAETKYNNLVARIPKALRDHMPDFYLKPLFRAKGINVGTIRPNEEAAADDTSESDKAGHQKTRQIGTIEETTEKKVRPWVPKVFRRKKQLVPEVGPFF
;
A
#
# COMPACT_ATOMS: atom_id res chain seq x y z
N MET A 1 -16.81 2.54 -30.73
CA MET A 1 -15.85 2.93 -29.69
C MET A 1 -14.64 3.52 -30.38
N THR A 2 -14.52 4.84 -30.40
CA THR A 2 -13.29 5.53 -30.77
C THR A 2 -12.20 5.11 -29.77
N LYS A 3 -11.06 4.65 -30.29
CA LYS A 3 -9.90 4.29 -29.49
C LYS A 3 -9.36 5.61 -28.94
N VAL A 4 -9.42 5.81 -27.61
CA VAL A 4 -8.78 6.97 -27.00
C VAL A 4 -7.29 6.70 -27.06
N ASP A 5 -6.57 7.52 -27.80
CA ASP A 5 -5.12 7.42 -27.87
C ASP A 5 -4.51 7.83 -26.52
N THR A 6 -3.47 7.11 -26.11
CA THR A 6 -2.81 7.29 -24.81
C THR A 6 -1.32 7.43 -25.03
N VAL A 7 -0.71 8.37 -24.31
CA VAL A 7 0.74 8.57 -24.31
C VAL A 7 1.33 7.94 -23.05
N ASP A 8 2.30 7.06 -23.26
CA ASP A 8 3.09 6.46 -22.18
C ASP A 8 4.39 7.25 -22.02
N ILE A 9 4.61 7.80 -20.82
CA ILE A 9 5.80 8.58 -20.47
C ILE A 9 6.62 7.77 -19.46
N ALA A 10 7.95 7.73 -19.64
CA ALA A 10 8.83 7.10 -18.66
C ALA A 10 8.72 7.81 -17.30
N VAL A 11 8.61 7.04 -16.22
CA VAL A 11 8.63 7.58 -14.86
C VAL A 11 10.07 7.98 -14.51
N ASP A 12 10.25 9.18 -13.98
CA ASP A 12 11.58 9.63 -13.53
C ASP A 12 12.06 8.86 -12.29
N ALA A 13 13.35 8.98 -11.98
CA ALA A 13 13.99 8.22 -10.91
C ALA A 13 13.47 8.57 -9.50
N ASP A 14 13.10 9.83 -9.26
CA ASP A 14 12.63 10.28 -7.94
C ASP A 14 11.19 9.81 -7.73
N ALA A 15 10.32 9.93 -8.74
CA ALA A 15 8.98 9.38 -8.72
C ALA A 15 9.00 7.84 -8.56
N LEU A 16 9.91 7.14 -9.24
CA LEU A 16 10.08 5.69 -9.08
C LEU A 16 10.50 5.32 -7.65
N ASP A 17 11.31 6.13 -6.98
CA ASP A 17 11.70 5.93 -5.59
C ASP A 17 10.53 6.13 -4.62
N GLU A 18 9.73 7.18 -4.82
CA GLU A 18 8.54 7.44 -4.01
C GLU A 18 7.47 6.35 -4.22
N ILE A 19 7.24 5.92 -5.47
CA ILE A 19 6.32 4.82 -5.80
C ILE A 19 6.79 3.49 -5.19
N SER A 20 8.08 3.16 -5.32
CA SER A 20 8.62 1.92 -4.73
C SER A 20 8.48 1.93 -3.21
N ARG A 21 8.77 3.07 -2.57
CA ARG A 21 8.61 3.23 -1.12
C ARG A 21 7.15 3.12 -0.70
N GLY A 22 6.26 3.82 -1.40
CA GLY A 22 4.83 3.80 -1.14
C GLY A 22 4.25 2.39 -1.23
N MET A 23 4.67 1.61 -2.23
CA MET A 23 4.25 0.21 -2.38
C MET A 23 4.67 -0.63 -1.18
N MET A 24 5.94 -0.56 -0.76
CA MET A 24 6.39 -1.34 0.38
C MET A 24 5.69 -0.95 1.69
N LEU A 25 5.52 0.36 1.94
CA LEU A 25 4.81 0.85 3.12
C LEU A 25 3.33 0.42 3.11
N ALA A 26 2.68 0.39 1.95
CA ALA A 26 1.31 -0.10 1.82
C ALA A 26 1.20 -1.58 2.18
N GLU A 27 2.14 -2.42 1.73
CA GLU A 27 2.09 -3.86 2.01
C GLU A 27 2.39 -4.22 3.46
N LEU A 28 3.24 -3.45 4.15
CA LEU A 28 3.50 -3.69 5.56
C LEU A 28 2.24 -3.57 6.43
N ALA A 29 1.20 -2.88 5.97
CA ALA A 29 -0.06 -2.78 6.69
C ALA A 29 -0.79 -4.13 6.81
N ILE A 30 -0.39 -5.16 6.04
CA ILE A 30 -0.99 -6.51 6.10
C ILE A 30 -0.68 -7.26 7.40
N THR A 31 0.40 -6.89 8.07
CA THR A 31 0.82 -7.49 9.34
C THR A 31 0.72 -6.47 10.49
N ASP A 32 0.82 -6.98 11.71
CA ASP A 32 0.81 -6.20 12.94
C ASP A 32 1.80 -6.82 13.95
N ASN A 33 1.80 -6.37 15.21
CA ASN A 33 2.63 -6.97 16.26
C ASN A 33 2.02 -8.23 16.89
N LYS A 34 0.82 -8.65 16.50
CA LYS A 34 0.21 -9.85 17.05
C LYS A 34 0.89 -11.06 16.41
N LYS A 35 1.10 -12.08 17.24
CA LYS A 35 1.72 -13.32 16.80
C LYS A 35 0.86 -13.99 15.71
N ASP A 36 1.51 -14.54 14.70
CA ASP A 36 0.90 -15.34 13.63
C ASP A 36 -0.09 -14.55 12.74
N THR A 37 -0.13 -13.21 12.78
CA THR A 37 -1.00 -12.42 11.89
C THR A 37 -0.71 -12.70 10.44
N LEU A 38 0.55 -12.56 10.00
CA LEU A 38 0.93 -12.86 8.62
C LEU A 38 0.67 -14.33 8.26
N LYS A 39 1.00 -15.26 9.16
CA LYS A 39 0.71 -16.69 8.96
C LYS A 39 -0.77 -16.95 8.70
N ASN A 40 -1.65 -16.29 9.45
CA ASN A 40 -3.11 -16.44 9.26
C ASN A 40 -3.60 -15.78 7.97
N VAL A 41 -3.02 -14.65 7.57
CA VAL A 41 -3.30 -14.03 6.27
C VAL A 41 -2.84 -14.94 5.11
N ALA A 42 -1.64 -15.50 5.22
CA ALA A 42 -1.00 -16.32 4.19
C ALA A 42 -1.78 -17.59 3.86
N LYS A 43 -2.52 -18.17 4.83
CA LYS A 43 -3.42 -19.32 4.61
C LYS A 43 -4.45 -19.09 3.50
N PHE A 44 -4.92 -17.86 3.35
CA PHE A 44 -5.93 -17.51 2.33
C PHE A 44 -5.32 -16.73 1.18
N ASN A 45 -4.25 -15.98 1.45
CA ASN A 45 -3.66 -15.03 0.52
C ASN A 45 -2.11 -15.13 0.59
N PRO A 46 -1.51 -16.22 0.10
CA PRO A 46 -0.07 -16.48 0.24
C PRO A 46 0.81 -15.42 -0.46
N TRP A 47 0.25 -14.68 -1.42
CA TRP A 47 0.94 -13.57 -2.09
C TRP A 47 1.32 -12.42 -1.15
N HIS A 48 0.62 -12.22 -0.03
CA HIS A 48 1.03 -11.21 0.96
C HIS A 48 2.30 -11.63 1.71
N GLU A 49 2.42 -12.91 2.07
CA GLU A 49 3.66 -13.42 2.65
C GLU A 49 4.81 -13.32 1.65
N GLN A 50 4.58 -13.66 0.38
CA GLN A 50 5.59 -13.49 -0.67
C GLN A 50 5.99 -12.02 -0.87
N ALA A 51 5.03 -11.09 -0.85
CA ALA A 51 5.30 -9.66 -0.89
C ALA A 51 6.19 -9.22 0.27
N LEU A 52 5.87 -9.64 1.51
CA LEU A 52 6.70 -9.31 2.67
C LEU A 52 8.07 -9.99 2.62
N LYS A 53 8.18 -11.24 2.14
CA LYS A 53 9.46 -11.92 1.88
C LYS A 53 10.33 -11.10 0.91
N HIS A 54 9.74 -10.52 -0.13
CA HIS A 54 10.46 -9.62 -1.04
C HIS A 54 10.88 -8.31 -0.36
N ILE A 55 10.04 -7.75 0.52
CA ILE A 55 10.31 -6.50 1.23
C ILE A 55 11.38 -6.65 2.31
N THR A 56 11.38 -7.73 3.08
CA THR A 56 12.27 -7.97 4.24
C THR A 56 13.49 -8.83 3.88
N GLY A 57 13.45 -9.48 2.72
CA GLY A 57 14.53 -10.31 2.18
C GLY A 57 14.48 -11.77 2.60
N SER A 58 13.60 -12.19 3.53
CA SER A 58 13.40 -13.60 3.89
C SER A 58 12.03 -13.87 4.50
N LYS A 59 11.61 -15.15 4.49
CA LYS A 59 10.34 -15.59 5.13
C LYS A 59 10.39 -15.34 6.64
N GLN A 60 11.51 -15.68 7.29
CA GLN A 60 11.70 -15.52 8.74
C GLN A 60 11.53 -14.05 9.16
N ARG A 61 12.08 -13.12 8.38
CA ARG A 61 11.94 -11.69 8.66
C ARG A 61 10.56 -11.14 8.35
N ALA A 62 9.90 -11.65 7.32
CA ALA A 62 8.51 -11.29 7.01
C ALA A 62 7.55 -11.55 8.20
N HIS A 63 7.86 -12.54 9.05
CA HIS A 63 7.07 -12.89 10.24
C HIS A 63 7.48 -12.16 11.53
N LEU A 64 8.42 -11.21 11.47
CA LEU A 64 8.74 -10.37 12.63
C LEU A 64 7.56 -9.45 12.98
N PRO A 65 7.43 -9.01 14.24
CA PRO A 65 6.47 -7.98 14.62
C PRO A 65 6.63 -6.73 13.74
N LEU A 66 5.51 -6.11 13.35
CA LEU A 66 5.53 -4.92 12.48
C LEU A 66 6.50 -3.83 12.96
N LYS A 67 6.55 -3.56 14.26
CA LYS A 67 7.46 -2.56 14.83
C LYS A 67 8.94 -2.86 14.55
N ASP A 68 9.31 -4.14 14.52
CA ASP A 68 10.69 -4.59 14.33
C ASP A 68 11.05 -4.50 12.84
N ILE A 69 10.13 -4.87 11.93
CA ILE A 69 10.31 -4.67 10.48
C ILE A 69 10.46 -3.17 10.16
N LEU A 70 9.59 -2.32 10.71
CA LEU A 70 9.64 -0.88 10.50
C LEU A 70 10.97 -0.28 10.98
N TYR A 71 11.44 -0.71 12.15
CA TYR A 71 12.68 -0.19 12.71
C TYR A 71 13.93 -0.71 11.99
N GLU A 72 14.03 -2.03 11.81
CA GLU A 72 15.23 -2.68 11.28
C GLU A 72 15.33 -2.61 9.77
N ASP A 73 14.22 -2.80 9.05
CA ASP A 73 14.22 -2.89 7.59
C ASP A 73 13.80 -1.58 6.91
N MET A 74 12.98 -0.74 7.55
CA MET A 74 12.40 0.46 6.90
C MET A 74 13.02 1.78 7.36
N GLY A 75 14.29 1.75 7.76
CA GLY A 75 15.07 2.96 8.09
C GLY A 75 14.64 3.59 9.41
N GLU A 76 14.55 2.80 10.47
CA GLU A 76 14.27 3.26 11.84
C GLU A 76 12.90 3.93 11.96
N LEU A 77 11.88 3.44 11.23
CA LEU A 77 10.50 3.87 11.42
C LEU A 77 10.00 3.36 12.77
N ILE A 78 9.62 4.30 13.63
CA ILE A 78 9.02 4.05 14.93
C ILE A 78 7.51 3.93 14.74
N LEU A 79 6.96 2.78 15.10
CA LEU A 79 5.52 2.54 15.10
C LEU A 79 4.85 3.40 16.20
N ASP A 80 4.05 4.37 15.81
CA ASP A 80 3.30 5.24 16.72
C ASP A 80 2.00 4.59 17.20
N CYS A 81 1.27 3.98 16.27
CA CYS A 81 0.06 3.22 16.58
C CYS A 81 -0.28 2.21 15.49
N GLU A 82 -0.97 1.15 15.89
CA GLU A 82 -1.71 0.26 14.99
C GLU A 82 -3.16 0.76 14.92
N ILE A 83 -3.72 0.76 13.72
CA ILE A 83 -5.11 1.07 13.44
C ILE A 83 -5.85 -0.27 13.33
N ASP A 84 -6.88 -0.48 14.14
CA ASP A 84 -7.75 -1.65 14.07
C ASP A 84 -9.18 -1.22 14.43
N VAL A 85 -9.96 -0.87 13.42
CA VAL A 85 -11.34 -0.36 13.56
C VAL A 85 -12.28 -1.33 12.88
N ARG A 86 -13.12 -2.00 13.69
CA ARG A 86 -14.07 -3.00 13.23
C ARG A 86 -15.46 -2.76 13.80
N GLY A 87 -16.49 -3.22 13.10
CA GLY A 87 -17.86 -3.24 13.59
C GLY A 87 -18.85 -2.59 12.63
N ILE A 88 -19.90 -1.99 13.19
CA ILE A 88 -20.96 -1.31 12.42
C ILE A 88 -21.18 0.06 13.05
N THR A 89 -21.14 1.12 12.23
CA THR A 89 -21.45 2.49 12.67
C THR A 89 -22.91 2.61 13.12
N LYS A 90 -23.24 3.69 13.84
CA LYS A 90 -24.65 4.01 14.17
C LYS A 90 -25.52 4.16 12.91
N GLY A 91 -24.92 4.52 11.78
CA GLY A 91 -25.59 4.59 10.48
C GLY A 91 -25.73 3.25 9.74
N GLY A 92 -25.33 2.13 10.33
CA GLY A 92 -25.42 0.81 9.71
C GLY A 92 -24.30 0.47 8.72
N HIS A 93 -23.27 1.32 8.61
CA HIS A 93 -22.12 1.05 7.73
C HIS A 93 -21.10 0.13 8.39
N PHE A 94 -20.64 -0.88 7.66
CA PHE A 94 -19.57 -1.77 8.10
C PHE A 94 -18.22 -1.07 8.15
N LEU A 95 -17.52 -1.26 9.26
CA LEU A 95 -16.14 -0.86 9.47
C LEU A 95 -15.27 -2.12 9.52
N ASP A 96 -14.25 -2.14 8.70
CA ASP A 96 -13.19 -3.16 8.72
C ASP A 96 -11.93 -2.53 8.15
N THR A 97 -11.31 -1.68 8.96
CA THR A 97 -10.09 -0.98 8.59
C THR A 97 -8.98 -1.32 9.54
N GLN A 98 -7.85 -1.70 8.96
CA GLN A 98 -6.62 -1.89 9.69
C GLN A 98 -5.51 -1.07 9.03
N GLY A 99 -4.42 -0.85 9.76
CA GLY A 99 -3.31 -0.06 9.27
C GLY A 99 -2.33 0.32 10.37
N TYR A 100 -1.48 1.31 10.09
CA TYR A 100 -0.57 1.83 11.10
C TYR A 100 -0.22 3.30 10.85
N VAL A 101 0.24 3.97 11.91
CA VAL A 101 0.96 5.24 11.84
C VAL A 101 2.38 5.01 12.34
N ALA A 102 3.38 5.49 11.60
CA ALA A 102 4.78 5.40 11.99
C ALA A 102 5.54 6.66 11.60
N HIS A 103 6.69 6.92 12.21
CA HIS A 103 7.53 8.06 11.85
C HIS A 103 9.02 7.76 12.03
N ASN A 104 9.87 8.52 11.32
CA ASN A 104 11.29 8.62 11.59
C ASN A 104 11.76 10.05 11.29
N ASN A 105 13.06 10.25 11.09
CA ASN A 105 13.60 11.56 10.83
C ASN A 105 13.14 12.22 9.53
N ASP A 106 12.77 11.43 8.54
CA ASP A 106 12.50 11.88 7.18
C ASP A 106 11.01 11.77 6.81
N TYR A 107 10.29 10.88 7.49
CA TYR A 107 8.94 10.47 7.12
C TYR A 107 7.98 10.44 8.31
N VAL A 108 6.72 10.72 7.98
CA VAL A 108 5.54 10.31 8.75
C VAL A 108 4.72 9.44 7.80
N VAL A 109 4.26 8.28 8.24
CA VAL A 109 3.57 7.31 7.40
C VAL A 109 2.22 7.00 8.01
N VAL A 110 1.18 7.05 7.19
CA VAL A 110 -0.14 6.49 7.48
C VAL A 110 -0.42 5.44 6.41
N ALA A 111 -0.49 4.18 6.80
CA ALA A 111 -0.70 3.06 5.88
C ALA A 111 -1.99 2.34 6.20
N PHE A 112 -2.76 1.98 5.17
CA PHE A 112 -4.02 1.25 5.30
C PHE A 112 -3.92 -0.14 4.68
N ARG A 113 -4.44 -1.12 5.40
CA ARG A 113 -4.45 -2.52 5.00
C ARG A 113 -5.46 -2.79 3.90
N CYS A 114 -5.11 -3.74 3.04
CA CYS A 114 -6.06 -4.44 2.19
C CYS A 114 -7.01 -5.35 3.03
N THR A 115 -8.26 -5.51 2.61
CA THR A 115 -9.09 -6.60 3.19
C THR A 115 -8.48 -7.96 2.82
N THR A 116 -8.55 -8.95 3.70
CA THR A 116 -8.12 -10.33 3.41
C THR A 116 -9.12 -11.09 2.53
N SER A 117 -10.29 -10.51 2.26
CA SER A 117 -11.34 -11.11 1.45
C SER A 117 -11.72 -10.18 0.30
N ILE A 118 -10.72 -9.78 -0.49
CA ILE A 118 -10.86 -8.82 -1.61
C ILE A 118 -11.95 -9.27 -2.59
N PHE A 119 -12.07 -10.57 -2.83
CA PHE A 119 -13.05 -11.12 -3.76
C PHE A 119 -14.48 -10.96 -3.26
N ASP A 120 -14.72 -11.23 -1.98
CA ASP A 120 -16.03 -11.03 -1.34
C ASP A 120 -16.39 -9.54 -1.29
N TRP A 121 -15.41 -8.67 -1.02
CA TRP A 121 -15.62 -7.22 -1.09
C TRP A 121 -15.99 -6.76 -2.50
N LEU A 122 -15.30 -7.24 -3.54
CA LEU A 122 -15.54 -6.83 -4.93
C LEU A 122 -16.97 -7.19 -5.36
N THR A 123 -17.50 -8.33 -4.89
CA THR A 123 -18.89 -8.74 -5.14
C THR A 123 -19.89 -7.96 -4.30
N ASN A 124 -19.52 -7.51 -3.10
CA ASN A 124 -20.36 -6.75 -2.17
C ASN A 124 -20.21 -5.22 -2.31
N LEU A 125 -19.55 -4.75 -3.36
CA LEU A 125 -19.23 -3.34 -3.52
C LEU A 125 -20.50 -2.48 -3.61
N ASN A 126 -20.79 -1.78 -2.51
CA ASN A 126 -21.87 -0.81 -2.46
C ASN A 126 -21.47 0.46 -3.22
N THR A 127 -22.14 0.76 -4.33
CA THR A 127 -21.86 1.92 -5.19
C THR A 127 -22.47 3.24 -4.69
N SER A 128 -22.76 3.34 -3.39
CA SER A 128 -23.26 4.57 -2.78
C SER A 128 -22.15 5.63 -2.67
N SER A 129 -22.57 6.89 -2.85
CA SER A 129 -21.71 8.04 -2.60
C SER A 129 -22.29 8.89 -1.48
N SER A 130 -21.45 9.55 -0.70
CA SER A 130 -21.81 10.53 0.33
C SER A 130 -21.22 11.89 -0.02
N ALA A 131 -21.86 12.96 0.44
CA ALA A 131 -21.23 14.28 0.42
C ALA A 131 -20.01 14.30 1.35
N TRP A 132 -18.99 15.05 0.97
CA TRP A 132 -17.80 15.31 1.80
C TRP A 132 -18.10 16.46 2.76
N GLU A 133 -18.47 16.13 3.99
CA GLU A 133 -18.87 17.08 5.04
C GLU A 133 -18.09 16.84 6.33
N ILE A 134 -16.77 16.92 6.22
CA ILE A 134 -15.84 16.53 7.29
C ILE A 134 -16.14 17.18 8.65
N ASP A 135 -16.52 18.45 8.70
CA ASP A 135 -16.80 19.18 9.95
C ASP A 135 -18.06 18.67 10.66
N VAL A 136 -19.00 18.09 9.90
CA VAL A 136 -20.24 17.49 10.41
C VAL A 136 -20.02 16.01 10.72
N ASP A 137 -19.32 15.31 9.84
CA ASP A 137 -19.20 13.86 9.85
C ASP A 137 -18.10 13.32 10.77
N ALA A 138 -16.98 14.05 10.92
CA ALA A 138 -15.88 13.61 11.76
C ALA A 138 -16.25 13.51 13.24
N PRO A 139 -17.00 14.47 13.84
CA PRO A 139 -17.45 14.34 15.24
C PRO A 139 -18.36 13.13 15.49
N GLN A 140 -19.16 12.73 14.49
CA GLN A 140 -20.06 11.58 14.60
C GLN A 140 -19.39 10.24 14.22
N GLY A 141 -18.31 10.28 13.43
CA GLY A 141 -17.52 9.10 13.01
C GLY A 141 -18.12 8.32 11.83
N TYR A 142 -19.10 8.88 11.12
CA TYR A 142 -19.73 8.31 9.93
C TYR A 142 -20.44 9.41 9.12
N SER A 143 -20.93 9.14 7.91
CA SER A 143 -21.53 10.14 7.03
C SER A 143 -23.02 10.43 7.30
N GLY A 144 -23.61 9.90 8.37
CA GLY A 144 -25.07 9.98 8.59
C GLY A 144 -25.89 8.96 7.77
N ILE A 145 -27.15 8.75 8.16
CA ILE A 145 -28.05 7.72 7.59
C ILE A 145 -28.56 8.10 6.18
N CYS A 146 -28.72 9.39 5.90
CA CYS A 146 -29.34 9.87 4.65
C CYS A 146 -28.35 10.48 3.64
N SER A 147 -27.06 10.58 3.95
CA SER A 147 -26.07 11.21 3.05
C SER A 147 -25.92 10.49 1.71
N SER A 148 -26.24 9.20 1.68
CA SER A 148 -26.26 8.38 0.46
C SER A 148 -27.49 8.62 -0.43
N LEU A 149 -28.61 9.09 0.13
CA LEU A 149 -29.88 9.29 -0.58
C LEU A 149 -29.95 10.66 -1.28
N ASP A 150 -29.32 11.70 -0.72
CA ASP A 150 -29.32 13.06 -1.28
C ASP A 150 -28.58 13.21 -2.64
N GLY A 151 -27.86 12.16 -3.07
CA GLY A 151 -27.02 12.19 -4.28
C GLY A 151 -27.43 11.22 -5.38
N LEU A 152 -28.56 10.52 -5.25
CA LEU A 152 -28.96 9.50 -6.23
C LEU A 152 -29.48 10.09 -7.55
N CYS A 153 -29.84 11.37 -7.57
CA CYS A 153 -30.31 12.06 -8.76
C CYS A 153 -29.74 13.50 -8.77
N PHE A 154 -29.10 13.89 -9.88
CA PHE A 154 -28.75 15.26 -10.29
C PHE A 154 -27.42 15.84 -9.78
N GLN A 155 -26.44 15.92 -10.70
CA GLN A 155 -25.21 16.71 -10.59
C GLN A 155 -25.50 18.14 -11.08
N GLY A 156 -25.33 19.15 -10.24
CA GLY A 156 -25.42 20.57 -10.60
C GLY A 156 -24.31 21.39 -9.93
N GLU A 157 -24.11 22.65 -10.36
CA GLU A 157 -22.98 23.50 -9.92
C GLU A 157 -22.93 23.80 -8.41
N ASN A 158 -24.04 23.62 -7.69
CA ASN A 158 -24.15 23.88 -6.24
C ASN A 158 -24.04 22.60 -5.36
N TYR A 159 -23.69 21.44 -5.94
CA TYR A 159 -23.61 20.20 -5.16
C TYR A 159 -22.29 20.06 -4.40
N LYS A 160 -22.38 19.57 -3.16
CA LYS A 160 -21.20 19.24 -2.35
C LYS A 160 -20.34 18.17 -3.06
N PRO A 161 -19.00 18.26 -2.97
CA PRO A 161 -18.11 17.22 -3.46
C PRO A 161 -18.50 15.84 -2.91
N ARG A 162 -18.48 14.79 -3.73
CA ARG A 162 -18.94 13.46 -3.34
C ARG A 162 -17.84 12.40 -3.40
N VAL A 163 -17.90 11.47 -2.47
CA VAL A 163 -16.96 10.35 -2.32
C VAL A 163 -17.70 9.05 -2.06
N HIS A 164 -17.03 7.91 -2.21
CA HIS A 164 -17.63 6.60 -1.92
C HIS A 164 -17.96 6.46 -0.43
N THR A 165 -19.21 6.14 -0.11
CA THR A 165 -19.71 6.10 1.28
C THR A 165 -18.92 5.11 2.16
N GLY A 166 -18.63 3.90 1.66
CA GLY A 166 -17.85 2.90 2.40
C GLY A 166 -16.45 3.37 2.79
N PHE A 167 -15.66 3.90 1.84
CA PHE A 167 -14.33 4.43 2.12
C PHE A 167 -14.36 5.63 3.05
N TYR A 168 -15.33 6.52 2.86
CA TYR A 168 -15.46 7.72 3.68
C TYR A 168 -15.78 7.37 5.14
N ASN A 169 -16.70 6.44 5.41
CA ASN A 169 -17.00 6.00 6.77
C ASN A 169 -15.81 5.33 7.47
N ASN A 170 -15.07 4.49 6.76
CA ASN A 170 -13.88 3.85 7.29
C ASN A 170 -12.79 4.90 7.60
N PHE A 171 -12.59 5.87 6.70
CA PHE A 171 -11.73 7.01 6.96
C PHE A 171 -12.17 7.81 8.20
N LEU A 172 -13.44 8.21 8.30
CA LEU A 172 -13.98 8.99 9.43
C LEU A 172 -13.76 8.28 10.76
N ALA A 173 -13.95 6.96 10.80
CA ALA A 173 -13.74 6.17 12.01
C ALA A 173 -12.26 6.10 12.43
N THR A 174 -11.32 6.17 11.48
CA THR A 174 -9.87 6.18 11.76
C THR A 174 -9.29 7.58 12.01
N LEU A 175 -9.97 8.62 11.55
CA LEU A 175 -9.46 10.00 11.56
C LEU A 175 -9.03 10.51 12.94
N PRO A 176 -9.78 10.27 14.05
CA PRO A 176 -9.35 10.73 15.37
C PRO A 176 -8.00 10.15 15.80
N THR A 177 -7.77 8.86 15.53
CA THR A 177 -6.49 8.20 15.79
C THR A 177 -5.39 8.78 14.93
N ILE A 178 -5.63 8.95 13.63
CA ILE A 178 -4.63 9.49 12.70
C ILE A 178 -4.21 10.90 13.12
N ARG A 179 -5.16 11.80 13.37
CA ARG A 179 -4.88 13.17 13.81
C ARG A 179 -4.04 13.24 15.08
N LYS A 180 -4.39 12.41 16.08
CA LYS A 180 -3.65 12.33 17.34
C LYS A 180 -2.15 12.05 17.14
N HIS A 181 -1.79 11.26 16.12
CA HIS A 181 -0.40 10.85 15.89
C HIS A 181 0.30 11.66 14.79
N VAL A 182 -0.44 12.23 13.83
CA VAL A 182 0.12 12.94 12.67
C VAL A 182 0.18 14.46 12.88
N ASP A 183 -0.85 15.09 13.44
CA ASP A 183 -0.97 16.56 13.48
C ASP A 183 0.22 17.21 14.23
N ARG A 184 0.82 16.50 15.19
CA ARG A 184 2.02 16.96 15.92
C ARG A 184 3.24 17.21 15.03
N TYR A 185 3.28 16.62 13.83
CA TYR A 185 4.38 16.76 12.87
C TYR A 185 4.09 17.77 11.76
N LEU A 186 2.85 18.27 11.65
CA LEU A 186 2.42 19.18 10.59
C LEU A 186 2.34 20.62 11.13
N VAL A 187 3.47 21.11 11.63
CA VAL A 187 3.62 22.46 12.20
C VAL A 187 4.86 23.15 11.65
N SER A 188 4.84 24.48 11.56
CA SER A 188 5.86 25.26 10.85
C SER A 188 7.26 25.21 11.46
N TYR A 189 7.37 24.94 12.76
CA TYR A 189 8.64 24.85 13.48
C TYR A 189 9.20 23.42 13.59
N GLU A 190 8.45 22.42 13.11
CA GLU A 190 8.98 21.06 12.98
C GLU A 190 9.93 20.96 11.80
N ARG A 191 10.83 19.97 11.85
CA ARG A 191 11.74 19.72 10.74
C ARG A 191 10.98 19.27 9.48
N PRO A 192 11.55 19.51 8.28
CA PRO A 192 11.02 18.95 7.05
C PRO A 192 10.88 17.42 7.14
N ARG A 193 9.69 16.92 6.86
CA ARG A 193 9.39 15.49 6.69
C ARG A 193 8.41 15.32 5.54
N THR A 194 8.39 14.13 4.96
CA THR A 194 7.34 13.77 3.99
C THR A 194 6.26 12.97 4.70
N LEU A 195 5.02 13.45 4.66
CA LEU A 195 3.84 12.69 5.06
C LEU A 195 3.46 11.74 3.91
N TYR A 196 3.70 10.45 4.11
CA TYR A 196 3.24 9.37 3.25
C TYR A 196 1.86 8.90 3.69
N ILE A 197 0.90 8.93 2.78
CA ILE A 197 -0.42 8.31 2.96
C ILE A 197 -0.55 7.22 1.91
N VAL A 198 -0.56 5.96 2.36
CA VAL A 198 -0.36 4.82 1.48
C VAL A 198 -1.45 3.76 1.65
N GLY A 199 -1.75 3.04 0.57
CA GLY A 199 -2.61 1.87 0.65
C GLY A 199 -2.61 1.04 -0.63
N HIS A 200 -2.91 -0.25 -0.48
CA HIS A 200 -3.15 -1.19 -1.58
C HIS A 200 -4.60 -1.67 -1.56
N SER A 201 -5.17 -1.93 -2.73
CA SER A 201 -6.53 -2.47 -2.87
C SER A 201 -7.59 -1.63 -2.15
N LEU A 202 -8.39 -2.23 -1.26
CA LEU A 202 -9.37 -1.54 -0.42
C LEU A 202 -8.72 -0.42 0.41
N GLY A 203 -7.55 -0.69 0.99
CA GLY A 203 -6.78 0.28 1.78
C GLY A 203 -6.42 1.51 0.96
N ALA A 204 -6.22 1.37 -0.35
CA ALA A 204 -5.99 2.49 -1.25
C ALA A 204 -7.20 3.45 -1.36
N GLY A 205 -8.43 2.91 -1.28
CA GLY A 205 -9.64 3.73 -1.29
C GLY A 205 -9.75 4.61 -0.04
N ILE A 206 -9.37 4.08 1.12
CA ILE A 206 -9.31 4.80 2.41
C ILE A 206 -8.14 5.79 2.39
N ALA A 207 -6.97 5.38 1.90
CA ALA A 207 -5.80 6.23 1.73
C ALA A 207 -6.12 7.48 0.90
N ASN A 208 -6.90 7.34 -0.18
CA ASN A 208 -7.39 8.47 -0.98
C ASN A 208 -8.24 9.45 -0.14
N MET A 209 -9.11 8.97 0.75
CA MET A 209 -9.91 9.85 1.63
C MET A 209 -8.99 10.59 2.62
N THR A 210 -8.07 9.86 3.26
CA THR A 210 -7.10 10.44 4.21
C THR A 210 -6.21 11.47 3.53
N ALA A 211 -5.73 11.20 2.31
CA ALA A 211 -4.96 12.15 1.52
C ALA A 211 -5.76 13.39 1.14
N THR A 212 -7.04 13.22 0.77
CA THR A 212 -7.95 14.34 0.50
C THR A 212 -8.13 15.21 1.75
N TYR A 213 -8.28 14.61 2.93
CA TYR A 213 -8.37 15.37 4.18
C TYR A 213 -7.13 16.22 4.43
N PHE A 214 -5.93 15.63 4.39
CA PHE A 214 -4.69 16.36 4.65
C PHE A 214 -4.39 17.40 3.57
N LEU A 215 -4.76 17.14 2.31
CA LEU A 215 -4.67 18.10 1.22
C LEU A 215 -5.53 19.35 1.47
N LEU A 216 -6.75 19.17 1.98
CA LEU A 216 -7.72 20.26 2.12
C LEU A 216 -7.61 21.04 3.44
N HIS A 217 -7.04 20.44 4.49
CA HIS A 217 -7.03 21.02 5.84
C HIS A 217 -5.67 21.58 6.27
N HIS A 218 -4.65 21.53 5.41
CA HIS A 218 -3.32 22.05 5.70
C HIS A 218 -2.83 22.92 4.56
N ASP A 219 -2.14 24.02 4.92
CA ASP A 219 -1.48 24.87 3.95
C ASP A 219 -0.06 24.36 3.67
N TRP A 220 0.07 23.56 2.62
CA TRP A 220 1.34 22.97 2.19
C TRP A 220 2.33 23.99 1.60
N THR A 221 1.94 25.25 1.40
CA THR A 221 2.89 26.32 1.04
C THR A 221 3.63 26.88 2.25
N MET A 222 3.05 26.73 3.44
CA MET A 222 3.56 27.29 4.71
C MET A 222 4.22 26.23 5.59
N LEU A 223 3.93 24.95 5.36
CA LEU A 223 4.55 23.84 6.08
C LEU A 223 5.92 23.50 5.48
N PRO A 224 6.93 23.17 6.30
CA PRO A 224 8.18 22.61 5.80
C PRO A 224 8.03 21.14 5.37
N GLN A 225 6.90 20.51 5.67
CA GLN A 225 6.57 19.14 5.25
C GLN A 225 6.01 19.10 3.82
N ASN A 226 6.10 17.93 3.19
CA ASN A 226 5.46 17.64 1.91
C ASN A 226 4.45 16.49 2.07
N LEU A 227 3.45 16.44 1.20
CA LEU A 227 2.45 15.38 1.14
C LEU A 227 2.73 14.44 -0.04
N VAL A 228 2.86 13.14 0.23
CA VAL A 228 2.91 12.09 -0.78
C VAL A 228 1.77 11.11 -0.53
N ALA A 229 0.80 11.07 -1.44
CA ALA A 229 -0.24 10.06 -1.47
C ALA A 229 0.15 8.97 -2.47
N PHE A 230 0.22 7.71 -2.03
CA PHE A 230 0.49 6.57 -2.90
C PHE A 230 -0.61 5.54 -2.79
N THR A 231 -1.07 5.06 -3.95
CA THR A 231 -2.07 4.00 -4.01
C THR A 231 -1.69 2.95 -5.04
N ALA A 232 -1.89 1.67 -4.72
CA ALA A 232 -1.73 0.56 -5.65
C ALA A 232 -3.02 -0.25 -5.79
N GLY A 233 -3.39 -0.62 -7.02
CA GLY A 233 -4.62 -1.37 -7.27
C GLY A 233 -5.88 -0.65 -6.78
N SER A 234 -5.86 0.69 -6.77
CA SER A 234 -6.89 1.50 -6.14
C SER A 234 -8.24 1.41 -6.88
N PRO A 235 -9.35 1.12 -6.19
CA PRO A 235 -10.69 1.32 -6.72
C PRO A 235 -11.00 2.82 -6.85
N ARG A 236 -12.03 3.17 -7.62
CA ARG A 236 -12.51 4.55 -7.73
C ARG A 236 -13.19 4.95 -6.41
N SER A 237 -12.59 5.88 -5.68
CA SER A 237 -13.08 6.28 -4.36
C SER A 237 -13.78 7.64 -4.35
N ILE A 238 -13.73 8.40 -5.45
CA ILE A 238 -14.30 9.76 -5.54
C ILE A 238 -15.22 9.92 -6.75
N CYS A 239 -16.13 10.89 -6.68
CA CYS A 239 -16.91 11.34 -7.83
C CYS A 239 -16.21 12.49 -8.56
N GLN A 240 -16.66 12.81 -9.77
CA GLN A 240 -16.11 13.91 -10.57
C GLN A 240 -16.11 15.27 -9.84
N SER A 241 -17.12 15.53 -9.00
CA SER A 241 -17.19 16.75 -8.18
C SER A 241 -16.04 16.88 -7.19
N MET A 242 -15.64 15.78 -6.54
CA MET A 242 -14.48 15.76 -5.66
C MET A 242 -13.16 15.76 -6.44
N LYS A 243 -13.10 15.13 -7.62
CA LYS A 243 -11.91 15.18 -8.47
C LYS A 243 -11.52 16.62 -8.79
N LYS A 244 -12.50 17.46 -9.16
CA LYS A 244 -12.25 18.88 -9.43
C LYS A 244 -11.59 19.58 -8.23
N VAL A 245 -12.16 19.40 -7.03
CA VAL A 245 -11.64 20.01 -5.80
C VAL A 245 -10.21 19.55 -5.51
N VAL A 246 -9.93 18.25 -5.64
CA VAL A 246 -8.59 17.69 -5.42
C VAL A 246 -7.60 18.19 -6.46
N ASP A 247 -7.96 18.22 -7.74
CA ASP A 247 -7.09 18.68 -8.82
C ASP A 247 -6.76 20.18 -8.67
N ASP A 248 -7.76 21.03 -8.41
CA ASP A 248 -7.58 22.47 -8.17
C ASP A 248 -6.58 22.70 -7.01
N LYS A 249 -6.75 21.98 -5.89
CA LYS A 249 -5.87 22.13 -4.71
C LYS A 249 -4.47 21.57 -4.92
N ARG A 250 -4.32 20.47 -5.65
CA ARG A 250 -3.00 19.95 -6.04
C ARG A 250 -2.26 20.94 -6.93
N GLN A 251 -2.96 21.58 -7.87
CA GLN A 251 -2.39 22.60 -8.72
C GLN A 251 -1.95 23.84 -7.91
N GLU A 252 -2.76 24.27 -6.94
CA GLU A 252 -2.43 25.38 -6.04
C GLU A 252 -1.12 25.15 -5.27
N TYR A 253 -0.93 23.96 -4.69
CA TYR A 253 0.29 23.65 -3.92
C TYR A 253 1.50 23.29 -4.77
N GLY A 254 1.27 22.81 -5.99
CA GLY A 254 2.31 22.37 -6.92
C GLY A 254 2.95 21.03 -6.56
N GLU A 255 3.59 20.42 -7.56
CA GLU A 255 4.16 19.05 -7.47
C GLU A 255 5.33 18.93 -6.49
N LYS A 256 5.95 20.04 -6.10
CA LYS A 256 7.02 20.03 -5.10
C LYS A 256 6.50 19.79 -3.68
N ASN A 257 5.32 20.30 -3.35
CA ASN A 257 4.75 20.21 -2.01
C ASN A 257 3.78 19.04 -1.88
N VAL A 258 3.09 18.70 -2.98
CA VAL A 258 2.03 17.69 -2.99
C VAL A 258 2.17 16.76 -4.19
N ARG A 259 2.34 15.46 -3.95
CA ARG A 259 2.47 14.42 -5.00
C ARG A 259 1.53 13.27 -4.76
N PHE A 260 0.82 12.87 -5.81
CA PHE A 260 -0.17 11.81 -5.76
C PHE A 260 0.17 10.79 -6.84
N TYR A 261 0.35 9.54 -6.43
CA TYR A 261 0.69 8.43 -7.30
C TYR A 261 -0.38 7.35 -7.23
N ARG A 262 -0.73 6.80 -8.39
CA ARG A 262 -1.63 5.66 -8.51
C ARG A 262 -1.02 4.61 -9.39
N LEU A 263 -0.54 3.52 -8.79
CA LEU A 263 0.06 2.40 -9.46
C LEU A 263 -1.01 1.36 -9.85
N VAL A 264 -0.97 0.92 -11.10
CA VAL A 264 -1.86 -0.10 -11.66
C VAL A 264 -1.06 -1.12 -12.44
N LYS A 265 -1.37 -2.40 -12.27
CA LYS A 265 -0.75 -3.49 -13.03
C LYS A 265 -1.73 -4.06 -14.05
N GLY A 266 -1.32 -4.12 -15.32
CA GLY A 266 -2.03 -4.85 -16.37
C GLY A 266 -3.55 -4.60 -16.42
N LYS A 267 -4.33 -5.67 -16.20
CA LYS A 267 -5.80 -5.65 -16.24
C LYS A 267 -6.42 -5.82 -14.85
N ASP A 268 -5.80 -5.24 -13.82
CA ASP A 268 -6.31 -5.27 -12.45
C ASP A 268 -7.80 -4.88 -12.38
N ALA A 269 -8.64 -5.84 -12.01
CA ALA A 269 -10.09 -5.70 -11.94
C ALA A 269 -10.54 -4.69 -10.90
N VAL A 270 -9.84 -4.56 -9.77
CA VAL A 270 -10.24 -3.67 -8.65
C VAL A 270 -10.20 -2.21 -9.10
N THR A 271 -9.27 -1.86 -9.99
CA THR A 271 -9.18 -0.51 -10.55
C THR A 271 -10.33 -0.13 -11.48
N THR A 272 -11.21 -1.09 -11.80
CA THR A 272 -12.35 -0.89 -12.69
C THR A 272 -13.66 -0.60 -11.96
N VAL A 273 -13.65 -0.62 -10.63
CA VAL A 273 -14.85 -0.47 -9.80
C VAL A 273 -14.75 0.70 -8.79
N PRO A 274 -15.88 1.29 -8.35
CA PRO A 274 -17.20 1.22 -8.98
C PRO A 274 -17.19 1.72 -10.43
N PRO A 275 -18.17 1.34 -11.27
CA PRO A 275 -18.22 1.77 -12.68
C PRO A 275 -18.24 3.29 -12.86
N LYS A 276 -17.55 3.79 -13.90
CA LYS A 276 -17.55 5.23 -14.25
C LYS A 276 -18.95 5.77 -14.56
N LEU A 277 -19.83 4.92 -15.09
CA LEU A 277 -21.22 5.28 -15.40
C LEU A 277 -22.00 5.76 -14.16
N LEU A 278 -21.57 5.36 -12.95
CA LEU A 278 -22.14 5.81 -11.69
C LEU A 278 -21.49 7.11 -11.17
N GLY A 279 -20.71 7.81 -12.00
CA GLY A 279 -20.07 9.09 -11.66
C GLY A 279 -18.74 8.97 -10.92
N PHE A 280 -18.29 7.74 -10.62
CA PHE A 280 -17.01 7.50 -9.95
C PHE A 280 -15.83 7.64 -10.90
N VAL A 281 -14.78 8.31 -10.43
CA VAL A 281 -13.55 8.55 -11.17
C VAL A 281 -12.34 8.25 -10.29
N HIS A 282 -11.19 8.11 -10.94
CA HIS A 282 -9.92 7.99 -10.23
C HIS A 282 -9.39 9.37 -9.86
N MET A 283 -8.68 9.44 -8.74
CA MET A 283 -8.12 10.69 -8.23
C MET A 283 -7.07 11.26 -9.18
N VAL A 284 -6.11 10.41 -9.59
CA VAL A 284 -5.03 10.77 -10.52
C VAL A 284 -4.87 9.74 -11.63
N GLU A 285 -4.15 10.17 -12.67
CA GLU A 285 -3.70 9.37 -13.81
C GLU A 285 -2.86 8.18 -13.30
N PRO A 286 -2.98 7.01 -13.94
CA PRO A 286 -2.26 5.83 -13.48
C PRO A 286 -0.81 5.83 -13.96
N THR A 287 0.10 5.51 -13.04
CA THR A 287 1.36 4.86 -13.37
C THR A 287 1.07 3.38 -13.61
N VAL A 288 1.40 2.88 -14.79
CA VAL A 288 1.09 1.54 -15.24
C VAL A 288 2.35 0.68 -15.25
N ILE A 289 2.27 -0.49 -14.61
CA ILE A 289 3.18 -1.59 -14.86
C ILE A 289 2.63 -2.38 -16.04
N THR A 290 3.37 -2.32 -17.14
CA THR A 290 3.07 -3.03 -18.40
C THR A 290 3.26 -4.55 -18.25
N ASP A 291 2.76 -5.33 -19.19
CA ASP A 291 2.91 -6.80 -19.14
C ASP A 291 4.38 -7.21 -19.38
N GLU A 292 5.17 -6.36 -20.04
CA GLU A 292 6.61 -6.48 -20.24
C GLU A 292 7.42 -6.07 -18.99
N GLY A 293 6.77 -5.51 -17.98
CA GLY A 293 7.39 -5.07 -16.72
C GLY A 293 7.99 -3.66 -16.77
N GLY A 294 7.80 -2.93 -17.87
CA GLY A 294 8.09 -1.49 -17.93
C GLY A 294 7.10 -0.69 -17.08
N ILE A 295 7.56 0.43 -16.53
CA ILE A 295 6.78 1.32 -15.64
C ILE A 295 6.65 2.68 -16.30
N VAL A 296 5.41 3.07 -16.62
CA VAL A 296 5.12 4.27 -17.41
C VAL A 296 3.97 5.07 -16.77
N LEU A 297 4.04 6.40 -16.82
CA LEU A 297 2.89 7.25 -16.56
C LEU A 297 2.01 7.26 -17.83
N ARG A 298 0.75 6.83 -17.70
CA ARG A 298 -0.18 6.77 -18.83
C ARG A 298 -1.13 7.96 -18.82
N LEU A 299 -0.91 8.89 -19.75
CA LEU A 299 -1.78 10.04 -19.98
C LEU A 299 -2.80 9.70 -21.06
N LYS A 300 -4.01 10.25 -20.94
CA LYS A 300 -4.95 10.27 -22.06
C LYS A 300 -4.55 11.41 -22.99
N GLU A 301 -4.51 11.18 -24.30
CA GLU A 301 -4.42 12.29 -25.24
C GLU A 301 -5.65 13.18 -25.07
N VAL A 302 -5.41 14.48 -24.96
CA VAL A 302 -6.48 15.47 -24.89
C VAL A 302 -6.90 15.77 -26.32
N ASP A 303 -7.87 15.00 -26.83
CA ASP A 303 -8.60 15.44 -28.01
C ASP A 303 -9.48 16.63 -27.62
N ALA A 304 -9.21 17.78 -28.24
CA ALA A 304 -10.15 18.89 -28.25
C ALA A 304 -11.46 18.43 -28.91
N GLU A 305 -12.58 18.76 -28.26
CA GLU A 305 -13.97 18.55 -28.70
C GLU A 305 -14.54 17.14 -28.49
N THR A 306 -15.21 16.95 -27.34
CA THR A 306 -16.17 15.85 -27.18
C THR A 306 -17.59 16.39 -27.30
N ASN A 307 -18.24 16.10 -28.44
CA ASN A 307 -19.62 16.46 -28.73
C ASN A 307 -20.59 15.50 -28.00
N VAL A 308 -21.67 16.04 -27.43
CA VAL A 308 -22.50 15.44 -26.36
C VAL A 308 -23.54 14.41 -26.88
N MET A 309 -23.52 14.03 -28.16
CA MET A 309 -24.65 13.32 -28.78
C MET A 309 -24.51 11.81 -29.04
N ASP A 310 -23.39 11.16 -28.75
CA ASP A 310 -23.23 9.71 -29.02
C ASP A 310 -23.55 8.77 -27.84
N LEU A 311 -24.15 9.29 -26.76
CA LEU A 311 -24.42 8.53 -25.53
C LEU A 311 -25.72 7.71 -25.50
N VAL A 312 -26.48 7.58 -26.60
CA VAL A 312 -27.83 6.98 -26.57
C VAL A 312 -27.95 5.58 -27.19
N THR A 313 -26.89 4.96 -27.75
CA THR A 313 -27.06 3.70 -28.53
C THR A 313 -26.26 2.49 -28.04
N ILE A 314 -25.99 2.36 -26.73
CA ILE A 314 -25.44 1.11 -26.17
C ILE A 314 -26.18 0.78 -24.87
N GLN A 315 -27.44 0.35 -24.99
CA GLN A 315 -28.25 -0.08 -23.85
C GLN A 315 -29.10 -1.33 -24.12
N LYS A 316 -28.71 -2.23 -25.04
CA LYS A 316 -29.50 -3.45 -25.28
C LYS A 316 -28.80 -4.82 -25.36
N ASP A 317 -27.47 -4.93 -25.37
CA ASP A 317 -26.85 -6.25 -25.67
C ASP A 317 -25.98 -6.89 -24.58
N GLN A 318 -25.96 -6.41 -23.33
CA GLN A 318 -25.14 -7.06 -22.27
C GLN A 318 -25.86 -7.37 -20.95
N ILE A 319 -27.20 -7.40 -20.96
CA ILE A 319 -28.00 -7.87 -19.82
C ILE A 319 -28.95 -8.96 -20.31
N CYS A 320 -28.39 -10.10 -20.75
CA CYS A 320 -29.07 -11.41 -20.79
C CYS A 320 -28.13 -12.49 -21.35
N GLN A 321 -27.29 -13.08 -20.50
CA GLN A 321 -26.95 -14.52 -20.46
C GLN A 321 -25.73 -14.77 -19.58
N LYS A 322 -25.99 -15.05 -18.29
CA LYS A 322 -25.40 -16.17 -17.52
C LYS A 322 -25.80 -16.05 -16.04
N TYR A 323 -27.10 -16.04 -15.80
CA TYR A 323 -27.69 -16.64 -14.62
C TYR A 323 -28.72 -17.62 -15.14
N LEU A 324 -28.36 -18.91 -15.12
CA LEU A 324 -29.20 -20.12 -15.12
C LEU A 324 -28.39 -21.28 -15.71
N THR A 325 -27.45 -21.78 -14.92
CA THR A 325 -27.32 -23.22 -14.65
C THR A 325 -26.65 -23.36 -13.29
N SER A 326 -27.49 -23.59 -12.28
CA SER A 326 -27.12 -24.34 -11.08
C SER A 326 -26.57 -25.71 -11.49
N SER A 327 -25.36 -26.03 -11.03
CA SER A 327 -24.92 -27.39 -10.66
C SER A 327 -23.48 -27.34 -10.14
N GLY A 328 -23.33 -27.44 -8.83
CA GLY A 328 -22.12 -27.94 -8.15
C GLY A 328 -20.81 -27.20 -8.37
N ASN A 329 -20.66 -25.99 -7.84
CA ASN A 329 -19.33 -25.44 -7.56
C ASN A 329 -19.04 -25.55 -6.06
N LYS A 330 -18.13 -26.47 -5.71
CA LYS A 330 -17.29 -26.30 -4.52
C LYS A 330 -16.64 -24.92 -4.63
N SER A 331 -16.64 -24.12 -3.56
CA SER A 331 -16.01 -22.80 -3.62
C SER A 331 -14.52 -22.99 -3.93
N LEU A 332 -13.96 -22.12 -4.78
CA LEU A 332 -12.52 -22.13 -5.09
C LEU A 332 -11.67 -22.12 -3.80
N GLU A 333 -12.18 -21.47 -2.75
CA GLU A 333 -11.61 -21.46 -1.40
C GLU A 333 -11.52 -22.87 -0.77
N SER A 334 -12.50 -23.74 -1.02
CA SER A 334 -12.51 -25.12 -0.48
C SER A 334 -11.53 -26.05 -1.19
N GLU A 335 -11.25 -25.82 -2.48
CA GLU A 335 -10.21 -26.55 -3.22
C GLU A 335 -8.80 -26.00 -2.92
N MET A 336 -8.67 -24.69 -2.71
CA MET A 336 -7.40 -24.09 -2.25
C MET A 336 -7.01 -24.56 -0.84
N LYS A 337 -8.00 -24.83 0.02
CA LYS A 337 -7.78 -25.29 1.40
C LYS A 337 -7.20 -26.71 1.45
N SER A 338 -7.61 -27.63 0.56
CA SER A 338 -7.14 -29.02 0.60
C SER A 338 -5.66 -29.18 0.20
N ASP A 339 -5.11 -28.25 -0.59
CA ASP A 339 -3.70 -28.29 -1.03
C ASP A 339 -2.73 -27.67 0.01
N MET A 340 -3.25 -27.00 1.06
CA MET A 340 -2.45 -26.26 2.05
C MET A 340 -2.39 -26.89 3.44
N ASP A 341 -3.25 -27.87 3.77
CA ASP A 341 -3.31 -28.47 5.12
C ASP A 341 -2.20 -29.54 5.38
N GLU A 342 -1.34 -29.84 4.40
CA GLU A 342 -0.12 -30.66 4.58
C GLU A 342 1.14 -29.77 4.55
N GLU A 343 1.40 -29.00 5.62
CA GLU A 343 2.71 -28.40 5.88
C GLU A 343 3.45 -29.23 6.93
N THR A 344 4.41 -30.04 6.50
CA THR A 344 5.50 -30.53 7.37
C THR A 344 6.59 -29.46 7.44
N ASP A 345 7.15 -29.23 8.63
CA ASP A 345 8.08 -28.11 8.95
C ASP A 345 9.44 -28.11 8.19
N GLU A 346 9.62 -28.92 7.14
CA GLU A 346 10.87 -29.07 6.37
C GLU A 346 10.66 -29.00 4.84
N GLU A 347 9.73 -28.17 4.35
CA GLU A 347 9.63 -27.89 2.90
C GLU A 347 10.76 -26.93 2.48
N SER A 348 11.48 -27.26 1.40
CA SER A 348 12.55 -26.41 0.87
C SER A 348 12.00 -25.12 0.26
N ASP A 349 12.79 -24.04 0.25
CA ASP A 349 12.38 -22.74 -0.33
C ASP A 349 11.99 -22.86 -1.82
N ASP A 350 12.64 -23.78 -2.56
CA ASP A 350 12.38 -24.04 -3.98
C ASP A 350 11.03 -24.78 -4.21
N GLU A 351 10.69 -25.73 -3.34
CA GLU A 351 9.41 -26.43 -3.38
C GLU A 351 8.26 -25.47 -3.04
N ALA A 352 8.43 -24.66 -2.00
CA ALA A 352 7.45 -23.64 -1.61
C ALA A 352 7.23 -22.61 -2.74
N GLU A 353 8.29 -22.16 -3.42
CA GLU A 353 8.18 -21.26 -4.57
C GLU A 353 7.47 -21.93 -5.76
N THR A 354 7.76 -23.19 -6.03
CA THR A 354 7.09 -23.97 -7.08
C THR A 354 5.59 -24.13 -6.78
N LYS A 355 5.23 -24.48 -5.55
CA LYS A 355 3.84 -24.60 -5.09
C LYS A 355 3.10 -23.26 -5.22
N TYR A 356 3.74 -22.18 -4.79
CA TYR A 356 3.21 -20.81 -4.95
C TYR A 356 2.96 -20.45 -6.42
N ASN A 357 3.93 -20.69 -7.30
CA ASN A 357 3.81 -20.38 -8.73
C ASN A 357 2.69 -21.18 -9.39
N ASN A 358 2.53 -22.46 -9.02
CA ASN A 358 1.45 -23.31 -9.49
C ASN A 358 0.07 -22.81 -9.04
N LEU A 359 -0.06 -22.38 -7.78
CA LEU A 359 -1.28 -21.80 -7.25
C LEU A 359 -1.66 -20.52 -8.01
N VAL A 360 -0.71 -19.60 -8.15
CA VAL A 360 -0.91 -18.31 -8.81
C VAL A 360 -1.22 -18.46 -10.30
N ALA A 361 -0.69 -19.48 -10.97
CA ALA A 361 -1.00 -19.78 -12.37
C ALA A 361 -2.47 -20.14 -12.60
N ARG A 362 -3.17 -20.67 -11.58
CA ARG A 362 -4.60 -21.01 -11.64
C ARG A 362 -5.50 -19.78 -11.47
N ILE A 363 -4.97 -18.66 -10.98
CA ILE A 363 -5.76 -17.46 -10.68
C ILE A 363 -5.95 -16.62 -11.95
N PRO A 364 -7.18 -16.18 -12.28
CA PRO A 364 -7.43 -15.34 -13.44
C PRO A 364 -6.54 -14.10 -13.48
N LYS A 365 -5.99 -13.76 -14.66
CA LYS A 365 -5.02 -12.66 -14.82
C LYS A 365 -5.49 -11.35 -14.18
N ALA A 366 -6.77 -10.98 -14.32
CA ALA A 366 -7.30 -9.72 -13.79
C ALA A 366 -7.28 -9.65 -12.25
N LEU A 367 -7.32 -10.80 -11.58
CA LEU A 367 -7.22 -10.93 -10.13
C LEU A 367 -5.75 -11.10 -9.70
N ARG A 368 -4.97 -11.84 -10.48
CA ARG A 368 -3.54 -12.00 -10.27
C ARG A 368 -2.77 -10.69 -10.41
N ASP A 369 -3.10 -9.88 -11.40
CA ASP A 369 -2.51 -8.55 -11.59
C ASP A 369 -2.79 -7.62 -10.38
N HIS A 370 -3.76 -7.94 -9.53
CA HIS A 370 -4.05 -7.20 -8.32
C HIS A 370 -3.13 -7.60 -7.13
N MET A 371 -2.45 -8.74 -7.19
CA MET A 371 -1.64 -9.25 -6.10
C MET A 371 -0.37 -8.39 -5.89
N PRO A 372 0.01 -8.12 -4.63
CA PRO A 372 1.05 -7.16 -4.30
C PRO A 372 2.45 -7.54 -4.77
N ASP A 373 2.79 -8.83 -4.80
CA ASP A 373 4.08 -9.30 -5.31
C ASP A 373 4.25 -9.03 -6.83
N PHE A 374 3.14 -9.01 -7.59
CA PHE A 374 3.13 -8.61 -9.01
C PHE A 374 3.36 -7.12 -9.22
N TYR A 375 3.13 -6.29 -8.20
CA TYR A 375 3.52 -4.88 -8.18
C TYR A 375 4.99 -4.69 -7.78
N LEU A 376 5.43 -5.41 -6.74
CA LEU A 376 6.78 -5.25 -6.16
C LEU A 376 7.90 -5.74 -7.07
N LYS A 377 7.77 -6.91 -7.71
CA LYS A 377 8.84 -7.50 -8.53
C LYS A 377 9.29 -6.54 -9.66
N PRO A 378 8.39 -5.93 -10.45
CA PRO A 378 8.78 -4.95 -11.47
C PRO A 378 9.44 -3.69 -10.90
N LEU A 379 8.95 -3.18 -9.76
CA LEU A 379 9.56 -2.03 -9.07
C LEU A 379 10.99 -2.33 -8.62
N PHE A 380 11.21 -3.49 -8.01
CA PHE A 380 12.53 -3.93 -7.58
C PHE A 380 13.48 -4.13 -8.76
N ARG A 381 13.01 -4.74 -9.85
CA ARG A 381 13.78 -4.85 -11.09
C ARG A 381 14.17 -3.48 -11.65
N ALA A 382 13.23 -2.54 -11.73
CA ALA A 382 13.49 -1.18 -12.20
C ALA A 382 14.50 -0.43 -11.31
N LYS A 383 14.55 -0.77 -10.02
CA LYS A 383 15.52 -0.26 -9.05
C LYS A 383 16.87 -1.00 -9.02
N GLY A 384 17.05 -2.02 -9.86
CA GLY A 384 18.24 -2.88 -9.85
C GLY A 384 18.39 -3.66 -8.54
N ILE A 385 17.28 -4.05 -7.93
CA ILE A 385 17.20 -4.91 -6.74
C ILE A 385 16.86 -6.32 -7.24
N ASN A 386 17.78 -7.26 -7.06
CA ASN A 386 17.55 -8.66 -7.37
C ASN A 386 16.71 -9.30 -6.27
N VAL A 387 15.49 -9.68 -6.61
CA VAL A 387 14.58 -10.40 -5.72
C VAL A 387 15.03 -11.87 -5.68
N GLY A 388 15.34 -12.40 -4.49
CA GLY A 388 15.72 -13.81 -4.32
C GLY A 388 17.22 -14.09 -4.18
N THR A 389 18.12 -13.11 -4.30
CA THR A 389 19.49 -13.31 -3.81
C THR A 389 19.47 -13.31 -2.29
N ILE A 390 19.46 -14.52 -1.73
CA ILE A 390 19.65 -14.83 -0.30
C ILE A 390 20.82 -13.99 0.22
N ARG A 391 20.65 -13.44 1.43
CA ARG A 391 21.72 -12.74 2.15
C ARG A 391 23.02 -13.56 2.07
N PRO A 392 24.18 -12.97 1.79
CA PRO A 392 25.44 -13.65 2.07
C PRO A 392 25.52 -13.93 3.58
N ASN A 393 25.20 -15.17 3.94
CA ASN A 393 25.48 -15.94 5.16
C ASN A 393 25.12 -15.35 6.53
N GLU A 394 23.99 -15.82 7.10
CA GLU A 394 23.85 -16.09 8.55
C GLU A 394 24.38 -17.50 8.93
N GLU A 395 24.59 -18.40 7.97
CA GLU A 395 25.04 -19.79 8.23
C GLU A 395 26.56 -19.96 8.40
N ALA A 396 27.38 -18.94 8.15
CA ALA A 396 28.85 -19.05 8.27
C ALA A 396 29.39 -18.94 9.71
N ALA A 397 28.53 -18.99 10.73
CA ALA A 397 28.93 -18.84 12.14
C ALA A 397 28.74 -20.11 12.99
N ALA A 398 28.37 -21.25 12.40
CA ALA A 398 27.99 -22.44 13.17
C ALA A 398 28.76 -23.73 12.83
N ASP A 399 29.93 -23.65 12.18
CA ASP A 399 30.71 -24.86 11.88
C ASP A 399 32.21 -24.61 12.08
N ASP A 400 32.62 -24.52 13.34
CA ASP A 400 34.01 -24.82 13.73
C ASP A 400 34.05 -25.23 15.20
N THR A 401 33.99 -26.53 15.48
CA THR A 401 34.75 -27.18 16.58
C THR A 401 34.52 -28.69 16.55
N SER A 402 35.32 -29.39 15.75
CA SER A 402 35.71 -30.77 16.05
C SER A 402 37.18 -30.97 15.75
N GLU A 403 38.03 -30.90 16.77
CA GLU A 403 39.22 -31.75 16.82
C GLU A 403 39.75 -31.88 18.26
N SER A 404 39.79 -33.13 18.69
CA SER A 404 40.45 -33.61 19.90
C SER A 404 41.96 -33.66 19.71
N ASP A 405 42.74 -33.27 20.73
CA ASP A 405 43.76 -34.18 21.28
C ASP A 405 44.45 -33.71 22.58
N LYS A 406 45.06 -34.69 23.24
CA LYS A 406 45.48 -34.75 24.65
C LYS A 406 46.86 -34.14 24.95
N ALA A 407 47.04 -33.87 26.25
CA ALA A 407 48.25 -34.00 27.08
C ALA A 407 49.18 -32.77 27.29
N GLY A 408 48.98 -32.13 28.46
CA GLY A 408 49.99 -32.04 29.53
C GLY A 408 51.12 -31.01 29.44
N HIS A 409 51.05 -29.94 30.24
CA HIS A 409 52.13 -29.49 31.15
C HIS A 409 51.69 -28.33 32.06
N GLN A 410 52.18 -28.34 33.30
CA GLN A 410 52.12 -27.23 34.26
C GLN A 410 52.86 -26.00 33.71
N LYS A 411 52.38 -24.78 34.01
CA LYS A 411 52.92 -23.85 35.04
C LYS A 411 52.63 -22.38 34.71
N THR A 412 52.32 -21.63 35.77
CA THR A 412 52.56 -20.19 36.01
C THR A 412 51.54 -19.13 35.54
N ARG A 413 51.17 -18.31 36.53
CA ARG A 413 50.40 -17.05 36.47
C ARG A 413 50.94 -16.07 35.44
N GLN A 414 50.04 -15.45 34.67
CA GLN A 414 50.11 -14.03 34.34
C GLN A 414 48.67 -13.48 34.18
N ILE A 415 48.46 -12.30 34.77
CA ILE A 415 47.25 -11.50 34.66
C ILE A 415 47.22 -10.92 33.25
N GLY A 416 46.25 -11.35 32.45
CA GLY A 416 46.03 -10.92 31.08
C GLY A 416 44.63 -10.34 30.93
N THR A 417 44.61 -9.17 30.31
CA THR A 417 43.49 -8.36 29.83
C THR A 417 42.30 -9.15 29.30
N ILE A 418 41.10 -8.74 29.70
CA ILE A 418 39.83 -9.16 29.10
C ILE A 418 39.82 -8.61 27.66
N GLU A 419 40.06 -9.47 26.68
CA GLU A 419 39.70 -9.20 25.29
C GLU A 419 38.17 -9.32 25.18
N GLU A 420 37.50 -8.18 25.11
CA GLU A 420 36.14 -8.09 24.58
C GLU A 420 36.16 -8.59 23.14
N THR A 421 35.70 -9.82 22.93
CA THR A 421 35.27 -10.32 21.63
C THR A 421 34.11 -9.45 21.18
N THR A 422 34.43 -8.40 20.41
CA THR A 422 33.45 -7.59 19.71
C THR A 422 32.76 -8.48 18.68
N GLU A 423 31.63 -9.07 19.05
CA GLU A 423 30.66 -9.59 18.10
C GLU A 423 30.45 -8.50 17.05
N LYS A 424 30.92 -8.77 15.82
CA LYS A 424 30.64 -7.92 14.68
C LYS A 424 29.14 -7.98 14.46
N LYS A 425 28.40 -7.04 15.06
CA LYS A 425 26.98 -6.84 14.77
C LYS A 425 26.84 -6.69 13.26
N VAL A 426 26.29 -7.73 12.64
CA VAL A 426 25.93 -7.72 11.22
C VAL A 426 24.96 -6.55 11.06
N ARG A 427 25.30 -5.63 10.16
CA ARG A 427 24.45 -4.45 9.94
C ARG A 427 23.11 -4.93 9.40
N PRO A 428 21.97 -4.49 9.97
CA PRO A 428 20.66 -4.84 9.45
C PRO A 428 20.56 -4.43 7.98
N TRP A 429 19.97 -5.32 7.18
CA TRP A 429 19.72 -5.05 5.77
C TRP A 429 18.63 -3.99 5.67
N VAL A 430 18.91 -2.90 4.95
CA VAL A 430 17.94 -1.84 4.67
C VAL A 430 17.83 -1.72 3.14
N PRO A 431 16.62 -1.80 2.54
CA PRO A 431 16.43 -1.58 1.12
C PRO A 431 17.09 -0.27 0.71
N LYS A 432 17.71 -0.21 -0.48
CA LYS A 432 18.46 0.97 -0.93
C LYS A 432 17.66 2.27 -0.79
N VAL A 433 16.35 2.21 -1.01
CA VAL A 433 15.46 3.37 -0.89
C VAL A 433 15.34 3.89 0.55
N PHE A 434 15.56 3.08 1.58
CA PHE A 434 15.57 3.50 2.99
C PHE A 434 16.97 3.74 3.56
N ARG A 435 18.03 3.51 2.78
CA ARG A 435 19.38 3.85 3.22
C ARG A 435 19.51 5.37 3.25
N ARG A 436 19.86 5.93 4.41
CA ARG A 436 20.19 7.36 4.52
C ARG A 436 21.22 7.71 3.46
N LYS A 437 20.89 8.61 2.53
CA LYS A 437 21.91 9.29 1.73
C LYS A 437 22.76 10.05 2.76
N LYS A 438 24.06 9.73 2.85
CA LYS A 438 24.97 10.57 3.65
C LYS A 438 24.84 11.99 3.10
N GLN A 439 24.18 12.87 3.83
CA GLN A 439 24.31 14.30 3.56
C GLN A 439 25.78 14.60 3.76
N LEU A 440 26.46 14.94 2.65
CA LEU A 440 27.76 15.58 2.73
C LEU A 440 27.49 16.89 3.47
N VAL A 441 27.88 16.94 4.74
CA VAL A 441 27.90 18.19 5.49
C VAL A 441 28.82 19.11 4.69
N PRO A 442 28.35 20.27 4.19
CA PRO A 442 29.26 21.21 3.56
C PRO A 442 30.32 21.58 4.59
N GLU A 443 31.60 21.40 4.24
CA GLU A 443 32.71 21.86 5.06
C GLU A 443 32.52 23.37 5.28
N VAL A 444 32.10 23.74 6.48
CA VAL A 444 32.13 25.13 6.93
C VAL A 444 33.60 25.44 7.14
N GLY A 445 34.23 26.03 6.13
CA GLY A 445 35.59 26.53 6.22
C GLY A 445 35.74 27.49 7.41
N PRO A 446 36.92 27.56 8.03
CA PRO A 446 37.14 28.45 9.16
C PRO A 446 36.93 29.90 8.70
N PHE A 447 35.98 30.58 9.34
CA PHE A 447 35.90 32.04 9.30
C PHE A 447 37.17 32.58 9.95
N PHE A 448 38.02 33.23 9.16
CA PHE A 448 39.11 34.08 9.61
C PHE A 448 38.67 35.54 9.63
#